data_AF-A0AAV9DGB7-F1
#
_entry.id   AF-A0AAV9DGB7-F1
#
_cell.length_a   1.000
_cell.length_b   1.000
_cell.length_c   1.000
_cell.angle_alpha   90.00
_cell.angle_beta   90.00
_cell.angle_gamma   90.00
#
_symmetry.space_group_name_H-M   'P 1'
#
loop_
_entity.id
_entity.type
_entity.pdbx_description
1 polymer ?
#
loop_
_entity_poly.entity_id
_entity_poly.type
_entity_poly.pdbx_seq_one_letter_code
_entity_poly.pdbx_strand_id
1 'polypeptide(L)'
;MEIVAEWNVQIEQKTSSTTFIKWLPLEPGWVKANSNGALTIDRAGYGALLRSHTGKFLAGVAAQVPRASINILELKGILAGISLAILQGSPNLWIGSDSATAISWVNAKGFPPWTALQTLCSINHSLASFVQWKATHIGREANQPADLLASWYKQDGLQLISAGATWEALTRAIRLDAEGTAFPRIKQFVHCEVHLIGSRQRFSLTFIYALNLIAERQELWTDLQQLAQQISGPWLVGGDFNKVRFLREKQGGRPLHGSMLAWNAAD
;
A
#
# COMPACT_ATOMS: atom_id res chain seq x y z
N MET A 1 26.13 -17.22 -15.37
CA MET A 1 26.91 -16.37 -16.30
C MET A 1 27.12 -17.02 -17.67
N GLU A 2 26.83 -18.32 -17.88
CA GLU A 2 27.04 -19.00 -19.18
C GLU A 2 26.07 -18.58 -20.31
N ILE A 3 24.80 -18.27 -20.00
CA ILE A 3 23.80 -17.92 -21.03
C ILE A 3 24.10 -16.59 -21.75
N VAL A 4 24.76 -15.63 -21.08
CA VAL A 4 25.00 -14.28 -21.62
C VAL A 4 26.14 -14.29 -22.67
N ALA A 5 27.09 -15.21 -22.53
CA ALA A 5 28.23 -15.35 -23.43
C ALA A 5 27.84 -15.89 -24.81
N GLU A 6 26.82 -16.75 -24.88
CA GLU A 6 26.32 -17.32 -26.15
C GLU A 6 25.58 -16.30 -27.03
N TRP A 7 25.05 -15.22 -26.43
CA TRP A 7 24.18 -14.26 -27.12
C TRP A 7 24.90 -13.00 -27.59
N ASN A 8 26.22 -12.91 -27.39
CA ASN A 8 27.04 -11.77 -27.77
C ASN A 8 26.46 -10.42 -27.28
N VAL A 9 26.00 -10.40 -26.02
CA VAL A 9 25.44 -9.21 -25.37
C VAL A 9 26.18 -8.90 -24.08
N GLN A 10 26.29 -7.61 -23.76
CA GLN A 10 26.74 -7.12 -22.46
C GLN A 10 25.54 -6.56 -21.71
N ILE A 11 25.35 -6.99 -20.48
CA ILE A 11 24.24 -6.54 -19.61
C ILE A 11 24.83 -5.69 -18.50
N GLU A 12 24.36 -4.45 -18.39
CA GLU A 12 24.64 -3.58 -17.27
C GLU A 12 23.38 -3.47 -16.41
N GLN A 13 23.40 -4.03 -15.20
CA GLN A 13 22.32 -3.81 -14.26
C GLN A 13 22.35 -2.35 -13.83
N LYS A 14 21.28 -1.61 -14.16
CA LYS A 14 21.13 -0.24 -13.67
C LYS A 14 20.60 -0.34 -12.24
N THR A 15 21.47 -0.15 -11.26
CA THR A 15 21.07 -0.11 -9.85
C THR A 15 20.18 1.10 -9.64
N SER A 16 18.87 0.91 -9.73
CA SER A 16 17.94 1.98 -9.37
C SER A 16 18.12 2.26 -7.87
N SER A 17 18.37 3.51 -7.49
CA SER A 17 18.57 3.94 -6.10
C SER A 17 17.52 3.35 -5.16
N THR A 18 17.95 2.65 -4.10
CA THR A 18 17.03 2.11 -3.08
C THR A 18 16.29 3.28 -2.43
N THR A 19 14.98 3.37 -2.64
CA THR A 19 14.16 4.40 -2.02
C THR A 19 13.87 3.97 -0.58
N PHE A 20 14.21 4.82 0.37
CA PHE A 20 13.89 4.58 1.78
C PHE A 20 12.64 5.37 2.15
N ILE A 21 11.67 4.68 2.73
CA ILE A 21 10.42 5.28 3.21
C ILE A 21 10.51 5.37 4.73
N LYS A 22 10.22 6.56 5.27
CA LYS A 22 10.21 6.81 6.72
C LYS A 22 8.91 7.50 7.13
N TRP A 23 8.51 7.27 8.37
CA TRP A 23 7.47 8.07 8.99
C TRP A 23 8.00 9.50 9.21
N LEU A 24 7.15 10.51 8.95
CA LEU A 24 7.51 11.92 9.11
C LEU A 24 6.66 12.56 10.21
N PRO A 25 7.28 13.34 11.12
CA PRO A 25 6.56 14.12 12.11
C PRO A 25 5.67 15.18 11.46
N LEU A 26 4.61 15.56 12.17
CA LEU A 26 3.62 16.52 11.68
C LEU A 26 3.86 17.90 12.26
N GLU A 27 3.13 18.88 11.71
CA GLU A 27 2.97 20.18 12.35
C GLU A 27 2.28 20.04 13.72
N PRO A 28 2.66 20.85 14.72
CA PRO A 28 1.97 20.89 16.01
C PRO A 28 0.46 21.09 15.85
N GLY A 29 -0.33 20.41 16.68
CA GLY A 29 -1.79 20.44 16.62
C GLY A 29 -2.44 19.43 15.68
N TRP A 30 -1.65 18.73 14.85
CA TRP A 30 -2.14 17.62 14.03
C TRP A 30 -2.00 16.27 14.74
N VAL A 31 -2.96 15.39 14.47
CA VAL A 31 -2.84 13.95 14.71
C VAL A 31 -2.84 13.20 13.38
N LYS A 32 -2.13 12.07 13.33
CA LYS A 32 -2.13 11.18 12.16
C LYS A 32 -2.82 9.87 12.49
N ALA A 33 -3.83 9.53 11.71
CA ALA A 33 -4.49 8.23 11.71
C ALA A 33 -3.93 7.40 10.55
N ASN A 34 -3.05 6.46 10.87
CA ASN A 34 -2.60 5.41 9.96
C ASN A 34 -3.64 4.27 9.95
N SER A 35 -3.96 3.70 8.81
CA SER A 35 -4.97 2.64 8.69
C SER A 35 -4.56 1.56 7.69
N ASN A 36 -5.10 0.36 7.87
CA ASN A 36 -4.96 -0.75 6.93
C ASN A 36 -6.17 -1.70 6.98
N GLY A 37 -6.42 -2.39 5.87
CA GLY A 37 -7.28 -3.57 5.78
C GLY A 37 -6.48 -4.85 5.56
N ALA A 38 -6.87 -5.95 6.20
CA ALA A 38 -6.19 -7.24 6.03
C ALA A 38 -7.17 -8.34 5.63
N LEU A 39 -6.85 -9.07 4.57
CA LEU A 39 -7.67 -10.17 4.06
C LEU A 39 -6.81 -11.39 3.77
N THR A 40 -7.06 -12.48 4.48
CA THR A 40 -6.46 -13.79 4.24
C THR A 40 -7.52 -14.75 3.68
N ILE A 41 -7.19 -16.05 3.58
CA ILE A 41 -8.12 -17.06 3.09
C ILE A 41 -9.28 -17.28 4.06
N ASP A 42 -8.97 -17.21 5.34
CA ASP A 42 -9.81 -17.58 6.49
C ASP A 42 -10.27 -16.36 7.28
N ARG A 43 -9.51 -15.25 7.26
CA ARG A 43 -9.75 -14.10 8.12
C ARG A 43 -9.85 -12.79 7.35
N ALA A 44 -10.61 -11.85 7.91
CA ALA A 44 -10.74 -10.49 7.44
C ALA A 44 -10.72 -9.54 8.64
N GLY A 45 -10.01 -8.43 8.51
CA GLY A 45 -9.89 -7.46 9.59
C GLY A 45 -9.48 -6.09 9.07
N TYR A 46 -9.54 -5.11 9.96
CA TYR A 46 -9.03 -3.77 9.72
C TYR A 46 -8.43 -3.22 11.01
N GLY A 47 -7.53 -2.27 10.86
CA GLY A 47 -6.86 -1.64 11.98
C GLY A 47 -6.53 -0.19 11.71
N ALA A 48 -6.45 0.60 12.78
CA ALA A 48 -5.99 1.97 12.70
C ALA A 48 -5.19 2.37 13.93
N LEU A 49 -4.23 3.25 13.69
CA LEU A 49 -3.27 3.75 14.66
C LEU A 49 -3.34 5.28 14.67
N LEU A 50 -3.63 5.86 15.82
CA LEU A 50 -3.58 7.30 16.04
C LEU A 50 -2.27 7.71 16.71
N ARG A 51 -1.60 8.70 16.12
CA ARG A 51 -0.35 9.28 16.62
C ARG A 51 -0.43 10.79 16.76
N SER A 52 0.31 11.33 17.71
CA SER A 52 0.57 12.77 17.81
C SER A 52 1.51 13.26 16.71
N HIS A 53 1.62 14.59 16.59
CA HIS A 53 2.63 15.24 15.73
C HIS A 53 4.07 14.81 16.01
N THR A 54 4.40 14.39 17.25
CA THR A 54 5.73 13.87 17.64
C THR A 54 5.91 12.38 17.38
N GLY A 55 4.91 11.68 16.84
CA GLY A 55 4.94 10.23 16.63
C GLY A 55 4.57 9.41 17.85
N LYS A 56 4.22 10.06 18.98
CA LYS A 56 3.75 9.37 20.18
C LYS A 56 2.44 8.64 19.87
N PHE A 57 2.37 7.38 20.26
CA PHE A 57 1.15 6.59 20.20
C PHE A 57 0.08 7.15 21.14
N LEU A 58 -1.12 7.39 20.60
CA LEU A 58 -2.26 7.91 21.35
C LEU A 58 -3.29 6.79 21.60
N ALA A 59 -3.75 6.15 20.53
CA ALA A 59 -4.72 5.08 20.58
C ALA A 59 -4.63 4.20 19.33
N GLY A 60 -5.05 2.95 19.44
CA GLY A 60 -5.13 2.01 18.34
C GLY A 60 -6.45 1.26 18.35
N VAL A 61 -6.80 0.70 17.21
CA VAL A 61 -7.98 -0.14 17.05
C VAL A 61 -7.65 -1.29 16.11
N ALA A 62 -8.16 -2.47 16.44
CA ALA A 62 -8.13 -3.64 15.59
C ALA A 62 -9.49 -4.30 15.63
N ALA A 63 -9.97 -4.79 14.49
CA ALA A 63 -11.24 -5.47 14.41
C ALA A 63 -11.14 -6.68 13.50
N GLN A 64 -11.61 -7.83 14.00
CA GLN A 64 -11.93 -8.97 13.16
C GLN A 64 -13.39 -8.87 12.71
N VAL A 65 -13.63 -9.06 11.41
CA VAL A 65 -14.95 -8.93 10.81
C VAL A 65 -15.26 -10.06 9.85
N PRO A 66 -16.55 -10.30 9.53
CA PRO A 66 -16.92 -11.15 8.42
C PRO A 66 -16.24 -10.72 7.13
N ARG A 67 -16.00 -11.71 6.26
CA ARG A 67 -15.27 -11.51 5.00
C ARG A 67 -15.94 -10.41 4.15
N ALA A 68 -15.13 -9.42 3.76
CA ALA A 68 -15.50 -8.36 2.83
C ALA A 68 -14.40 -8.19 1.76
N SER A 69 -14.64 -7.35 0.77
CA SER A 69 -13.59 -6.99 -0.19
C SER A 69 -12.49 -6.18 0.50
N ILE A 70 -11.25 -6.31 0.03
CA ILE A 70 -10.11 -5.59 0.62
C ILE A 70 -10.37 -4.08 0.69
N ASN A 71 -10.93 -3.48 -0.36
CA ASN A 71 -11.27 -2.06 -0.39
C ASN A 71 -12.25 -1.64 0.71
N ILE A 72 -13.20 -2.51 1.10
CA ILE A 72 -14.11 -2.22 2.21
C ILE A 72 -13.38 -2.30 3.55
N LEU A 73 -12.44 -3.23 3.71
CA LEU A 73 -11.62 -3.33 4.92
C LEU A 73 -10.72 -2.11 5.08
N GLU A 74 -10.11 -1.63 3.99
CA GLU A 74 -9.35 -0.36 3.98
C GLU A 74 -10.20 0.82 4.43
N LEU A 75 -11.39 1.00 3.84
CA LEU A 75 -12.30 2.08 4.22
C LEU A 75 -12.77 1.96 5.67
N LYS A 76 -13.00 0.74 6.18
CA LYS A 76 -13.33 0.53 7.60
C LYS A 76 -12.16 0.88 8.51
N GLY A 77 -10.92 0.56 8.11
CA GLY A 77 -9.71 1.01 8.80
C GLY A 77 -9.64 2.53 8.87
N ILE A 78 -9.85 3.21 7.74
CA ILE A 78 -9.87 4.69 7.68
C ILE A 78 -10.95 5.24 8.61
N LEU A 79 -12.18 4.73 8.54
CA LEU A 79 -13.28 5.18 9.39
C LEU A 79 -12.95 5.00 10.88
N ALA A 80 -12.37 3.86 11.25
CA ALA A 80 -11.96 3.60 12.62
C ALA A 80 -10.87 4.58 13.10
N GLY A 81 -9.91 4.90 12.24
CA GLY A 81 -8.89 5.92 12.52
C GLY A 81 -9.49 7.32 12.72
N ILE A 82 -10.49 7.69 11.92
CA ILE A 82 -11.25 8.94 12.09
C ILE A 82 -11.97 8.94 13.43
N SER A 83 -12.67 7.85 13.78
CA SER A 83 -13.36 7.73 15.06
C SER A 83 -12.41 7.88 16.25
N LEU A 84 -11.21 7.29 16.19
CA LEU A 84 -10.18 7.50 17.22
C LEU A 84 -9.78 8.98 17.36
N ALA A 85 -9.62 9.69 16.23
CA ALA A 85 -9.27 11.10 16.25
C ALA A 85 -10.39 12.00 16.82
N ILE A 86 -11.64 11.67 16.52
CA ILE A 86 -12.82 12.33 17.12
C ILE A 86 -12.84 12.10 18.63
N LEU A 87 -12.66 10.85 19.08
CA LEU A 87 -12.62 10.51 20.50
C LEU A 87 -11.49 11.23 21.25
N GLN A 88 -10.36 11.45 20.58
CA GLN A 88 -9.23 12.21 21.12
C GLN A 88 -9.49 13.73 21.17
N GLY A 89 -10.54 14.23 20.51
CA GLY A 89 -10.90 15.64 20.48
C GLY A 89 -9.92 16.53 19.69
N SER A 90 -9.22 15.96 18.70
CA SER A 90 -8.24 16.73 17.91
C SER A 90 -8.92 17.51 16.78
N PRO A 91 -8.64 18.82 16.60
CA PRO A 91 -9.29 19.62 15.57
C PRO A 91 -8.78 19.33 14.15
N ASN A 92 -7.53 18.82 14.03
CA ASN A 92 -6.85 18.62 12.76
C ASN A 92 -6.41 17.16 12.56
N LEU A 93 -6.78 16.56 11.42
CA LEU A 93 -6.55 15.14 11.14
C LEU A 93 -5.80 14.88 9.83
N TRP A 94 -4.72 14.10 9.91
CA TRP A 94 -4.07 13.52 8.74
C TRP A 94 -4.37 12.02 8.65
N ILE A 95 -5.08 11.59 7.62
CA ILE A 95 -5.30 10.18 7.29
C ILE A 95 -4.18 9.64 6.39
N GLY A 96 -3.55 8.54 6.81
CA GLY A 96 -2.58 7.78 6.02
C GLY A 96 -3.06 6.36 5.78
N SER A 97 -3.07 5.92 4.52
CA SER A 97 -3.30 4.53 4.12
C SER A 97 -2.40 4.18 2.95
N ASP A 98 -1.96 2.93 2.87
CA ASP A 98 -1.25 2.33 1.73
C ASP A 98 -2.19 1.90 0.59
N SER A 99 -3.50 2.11 0.74
CA SER A 99 -4.46 1.91 -0.34
C SER A 99 -4.70 3.19 -1.13
N ALA A 100 -3.99 3.34 -2.24
CA ALA A 100 -4.16 4.47 -3.17
C ALA A 100 -5.62 4.59 -3.66
N THR A 101 -6.31 3.46 -3.84
CA THR A 101 -7.72 3.42 -4.24
C THR A 101 -8.63 3.99 -3.14
N ALA A 102 -8.47 3.55 -1.88
CA ALA A 102 -9.27 4.07 -0.77
C ALA A 102 -9.03 5.58 -0.57
N ILE A 103 -7.77 6.02 -0.62
CA ILE A 103 -7.41 7.44 -0.54
C ILE A 103 -8.01 8.26 -1.69
N SER A 104 -8.04 7.73 -2.92
CA SER A 104 -8.69 8.44 -4.03
C SER A 104 -10.17 8.68 -3.75
N TRP A 105 -10.89 7.67 -3.25
CA TRP A 105 -12.32 7.79 -2.98
C TRP A 105 -12.62 8.73 -1.80
N VAL A 106 -11.81 8.70 -0.75
CA VAL A 106 -11.92 9.65 0.38
C VAL A 106 -11.70 11.10 -0.10
N ASN A 107 -10.79 11.31 -1.06
CA ASN A 107 -10.57 12.61 -1.69
C ASN A 107 -11.58 12.94 -2.80
N ALA A 108 -12.71 12.24 -2.87
CA ALA A 108 -13.76 12.41 -3.89
C ALA A 108 -13.25 12.27 -5.34
N LYS A 109 -12.23 11.44 -5.57
CA LYS A 109 -11.69 11.11 -6.90
C LYS A 109 -12.07 9.69 -7.31
N GLY A 110 -12.42 9.53 -8.59
CA GLY A 110 -12.78 8.22 -9.16
C GLY A 110 -14.20 7.76 -8.82
N PHE A 111 -14.50 6.51 -9.15
CA PHE A 111 -15.85 5.93 -9.03
C PHE A 111 -15.84 4.70 -8.12
N PRO A 112 -16.24 4.83 -6.84
CA PRO A 112 -16.36 3.71 -5.95
C PRO A 112 -17.56 2.82 -6.31
N PRO A 113 -17.49 1.49 -6.08
CA PRO A 113 -18.64 0.61 -6.23
C PRO A 113 -19.72 0.93 -5.18
N TRP A 114 -20.98 0.61 -5.48
CA TRP A 114 -22.12 0.87 -4.60
C TRP A 114 -21.92 0.33 -3.17
N THR A 115 -21.24 -0.81 -3.03
CA THR A 115 -20.94 -1.44 -1.74
C THR A 115 -20.06 -0.57 -0.83
N ALA A 116 -19.27 0.34 -1.39
CA ALA A 116 -18.37 1.23 -0.65
C ALA A 116 -19.05 2.55 -0.25
N LEU A 117 -20.16 2.92 -0.88
CA LEU A 117 -20.81 4.22 -0.71
C LEU A 117 -21.29 4.46 0.73
N GLN A 118 -21.83 3.43 1.39
CA GLN A 118 -22.27 3.57 2.78
C GLN A 118 -21.11 3.95 3.71
N THR A 119 -19.96 3.25 3.58
CA THR A 119 -18.79 3.52 4.42
C THR A 119 -18.19 4.88 4.09
N LEU A 120 -18.14 5.26 2.81
CA LEU A 120 -17.68 6.58 2.38
C LEU A 120 -18.59 7.71 2.88
N CYS A 121 -19.91 7.51 2.92
CA CYS A 121 -20.85 8.47 3.48
C CYS A 121 -20.57 8.70 4.98
N SER A 122 -20.35 7.63 5.74
CA SER A 122 -19.95 7.72 7.15
C SER A 122 -18.61 8.43 7.35
N ILE A 123 -17.63 8.16 6.48
CA ILE A 123 -16.33 8.86 6.47
C ILE A 123 -16.54 10.35 6.24
N ASN A 124 -17.24 10.74 5.17
CA ASN A 124 -17.48 12.14 4.82
C ASN A 124 -18.23 12.89 5.92
N HIS A 125 -19.24 12.25 6.53
CA HIS A 125 -19.95 12.81 7.66
C HIS A 125 -19.04 13.03 8.87
N SER A 126 -18.20 12.04 9.20
CA SER A 126 -17.26 12.13 10.34
C SER A 126 -16.17 13.17 10.12
N LEU A 127 -15.74 13.36 8.86
CA LEU A 127 -14.74 14.37 8.50
C LEU A 127 -15.23 15.80 8.71
N ALA A 128 -16.54 16.04 8.71
CA ALA A 128 -17.11 17.35 8.99
C ALA A 128 -16.86 17.85 10.44
N SER A 129 -16.46 16.96 11.35
CA SER A 129 -16.09 17.32 12.73
C SER A 129 -14.70 17.95 12.86
N PHE A 130 -13.88 17.93 11.81
CA PHE A 130 -12.51 18.46 11.84
C PHE A 130 -12.46 19.84 11.19
N VAL A 131 -11.67 20.74 11.78
CA VAL A 131 -11.39 22.07 11.20
C VAL A 131 -10.57 21.90 9.93
N GLN A 132 -9.57 21.02 9.97
CA GLN A 132 -8.74 20.70 8.82
C GLN A 132 -8.50 19.20 8.75
N TRP A 133 -8.56 18.65 7.53
CA TRP A 133 -8.17 17.28 7.31
C TRP A 133 -7.45 17.11 5.98
N LYS A 134 -6.62 16.07 5.88
CA LYS A 134 -6.02 15.60 4.62
C LYS A 134 -5.90 14.09 4.61
N ALA A 135 -6.07 13.49 3.44
CA ALA A 135 -5.89 12.05 3.24
C ALA A 135 -4.83 11.80 2.16
N THR A 136 -3.78 11.05 2.51
CA THR A 136 -2.66 10.80 1.60
C THR A 136 -2.31 9.32 1.55
N HIS A 137 -1.94 8.87 0.34
CA HIS A 137 -1.30 7.58 0.17
C HIS A 137 0.09 7.60 0.82
N ILE A 138 0.44 6.54 1.56
CA ILE A 138 1.74 6.39 2.21
C ILE A 138 2.39 5.08 1.77
N GLY A 139 3.73 5.03 1.74
CA GLY A 139 4.43 3.78 1.47
C GLY A 139 4.18 2.77 2.58
N ARG A 140 3.98 1.51 2.20
CA ARG A 140 3.67 0.41 3.11
C ARG A 140 4.70 0.24 4.22
N GLU A 141 5.96 0.50 3.91
CA GLU A 141 7.06 0.34 4.87
C GLU A 141 6.93 1.30 6.07
N ALA A 142 6.29 2.46 5.88
CA ALA A 142 5.95 3.40 6.97
C ALA A 142 4.53 3.19 7.53
N ASN A 143 3.84 2.11 7.14
CA ASN A 143 2.50 1.74 7.61
C ASN A 143 2.49 0.40 8.40
N GLN A 144 3.66 -0.17 8.71
CA GLN A 144 3.78 -1.46 9.44
C GLN A 144 2.92 -1.57 10.70
N PRO A 145 2.82 -0.54 11.57
CA PRO A 145 1.98 -0.63 12.77
C PRO A 145 0.49 -0.83 12.46
N ALA A 146 -0.04 -0.17 11.43
CA ALA A 146 -1.43 -0.33 11.01
C ALA A 146 -1.66 -1.71 10.39
N ASP A 147 -0.66 -2.24 9.67
CA ASP A 147 -0.69 -3.60 9.14
C ASP A 147 -0.75 -4.66 10.25
N LEU A 148 0.07 -4.49 11.30
CA LEU A 148 0.02 -5.34 12.49
C LEU A 148 -1.35 -5.30 13.18
N LEU A 149 -2.00 -4.14 13.24
CA LEU A 149 -3.33 -3.98 13.81
C LEU A 149 -4.41 -4.65 12.97
N ALA A 150 -4.38 -4.45 11.65
CA ALA A 150 -5.35 -5.05 10.73
C ALA A 150 -5.24 -6.58 10.69
N SER A 151 -4.03 -7.10 10.89
CA SER A 151 -3.72 -8.53 10.97
C SER A 151 -3.87 -9.10 12.38
N TRP A 152 -4.40 -8.34 13.35
CA TRP A 152 -4.53 -8.82 14.73
C TRP A 152 -5.85 -9.56 14.95
N TYR A 153 -5.77 -10.90 14.93
CA TYR A 153 -6.94 -11.79 14.95
C TYR A 153 -7.19 -12.47 16.31
N LYS A 154 -6.82 -11.84 17.44
CA LYS A 154 -6.80 -12.55 18.73
C LYS A 154 -8.17 -12.79 19.37
N GLN A 155 -9.25 -12.11 18.98
CA GLN A 155 -10.64 -12.38 19.44
C GLN A 155 -11.64 -11.85 18.41
N ASP A 156 -12.85 -12.43 18.36
CA ASP A 156 -13.95 -11.85 17.56
C ASP A 156 -14.36 -10.49 18.14
N GLY A 157 -14.45 -9.47 17.28
CA GLY A 157 -14.94 -8.14 17.63
C GLY A 157 -13.93 -7.01 17.49
N LEU A 158 -14.33 -5.83 17.97
CA LEU A 158 -13.57 -4.59 17.96
C LEU A 158 -12.76 -4.46 19.26
N GLN A 159 -11.45 -4.24 19.14
CA GLN A 159 -10.54 -4.06 20.26
C GLN A 159 -9.95 -2.66 20.22
N LEU A 160 -10.12 -1.91 21.33
CA LEU A 160 -9.50 -0.62 21.53
C LEU A 160 -8.19 -0.80 22.29
N ILE A 161 -7.10 -0.24 21.77
CA ILE A 161 -5.75 -0.37 22.32
C ILE A 161 -5.35 0.99 22.85
N SER A 162 -5.15 1.07 24.16
CA SER A 162 -4.60 2.26 24.82
C SER A 162 -3.09 2.26 24.79
N ALA A 163 -2.48 3.42 25.06
CA ALA A 163 -1.03 3.61 25.05
C ALA A 163 -0.22 2.63 25.92
N GLY A 164 -0.83 2.04 26.95
CA GLY A 164 -0.19 1.08 27.86
C GLY A 164 -0.46 -0.40 27.57
N ALA A 165 -1.30 -0.72 26.58
CA ALA A 165 -1.79 -2.08 26.33
C ALA A 165 -1.25 -2.70 25.02
N THR A 166 -0.11 -2.22 24.52
CA THR A 166 0.49 -2.72 23.27
C THR A 166 1.26 -4.03 23.48
N TRP A 167 1.42 -4.81 22.41
CA TRP A 167 2.27 -6.00 22.39
C TRP A 167 3.62 -5.69 21.74
N GLU A 168 4.60 -6.56 21.96
CA GLU A 168 6.00 -6.34 21.61
C GLU A 168 6.22 -5.90 20.15
N ALA A 169 5.60 -6.58 19.18
CA ALA A 169 5.77 -6.25 17.76
C ALA A 169 5.20 -4.86 17.42
N LEU A 170 4.03 -4.49 17.96
CA LEU A 170 3.44 -3.16 17.75
C LEU A 170 4.28 -2.07 18.42
N THR A 171 4.70 -2.31 19.67
CA THR A 171 5.57 -1.38 20.41
C THR A 171 6.87 -1.13 19.65
N ARG A 172 7.47 -2.19 19.10
CA ARG A 172 8.69 -2.10 18.29
C ARG A 172 8.47 -1.28 17.03
N ALA A 173 7.42 -1.58 16.25
CA ALA A 173 7.13 -0.85 15.02
C ALA A 173 6.89 0.64 15.30
N ILE A 174 6.15 0.96 16.37
CA ILE A 174 5.90 2.35 16.78
C ILE A 174 7.18 3.06 17.18
N ARG A 175 8.04 2.39 17.94
CA ARG A 175 9.32 2.95 18.38
C ARG A 175 10.24 3.26 17.20
N LEU A 176 10.39 2.33 16.26
CA LEU A 176 11.24 2.50 15.08
C LEU A 176 10.79 3.69 14.22
N ASP A 177 9.47 3.86 14.03
CA ASP A 177 8.93 5.03 13.34
C ASP A 177 9.21 6.34 14.08
N ALA A 178 9.06 6.36 15.41
CA ALA A 178 9.32 7.53 16.24
C ALA A 178 10.82 7.92 16.26
N GLU A 179 11.72 6.94 16.14
CA GLU A 179 13.17 7.14 15.98
C GLU A 179 13.54 7.60 14.55
N GLY A 180 12.57 7.69 13.63
CA GLY A 180 12.80 8.13 12.25
C GLY A 180 13.47 7.07 11.39
N THR A 181 13.36 5.79 11.77
CA THR A 181 13.92 4.66 11.01
C THR A 181 13.32 4.65 9.61
N ALA A 182 14.20 4.60 8.60
CA ALA A 182 13.80 4.50 7.21
C ALA A 182 13.91 3.05 6.76
N PHE A 183 12.87 2.53 6.13
CA PHE A 183 12.81 1.16 5.65
C PHE A 183 13.00 1.12 4.13
N PRO A 184 13.80 0.19 3.61
CA PRO A 184 14.01 0.08 2.17
C PRO A 184 12.72 -0.39 1.48
N ARG A 185 12.29 0.36 0.47
CA ARG A 185 11.19 -0.07 -0.39
C ARG A 185 11.64 -1.26 -1.23
N ILE A 186 10.90 -2.36 -1.16
CA ILE A 186 11.20 -3.56 -1.95
C ILE A 186 10.71 -3.32 -3.39
N LYS A 187 11.65 -3.29 -4.33
CA LYS A 187 11.34 -3.14 -5.75
C LYS A 187 10.84 -4.46 -6.31
N GLN A 188 9.73 -4.39 -7.04
CA GLN A 188 9.09 -5.52 -7.71
C GLN A 188 9.68 -5.78 -9.12
N PHE A 189 10.78 -5.13 -9.47
CA PHE A 189 11.46 -5.30 -10.75
C PHE A 189 12.97 -5.08 -10.65
N VAL A 190 13.68 -5.66 -11.61
CA VAL A 190 15.10 -5.41 -11.89
C VAL A 190 15.20 -4.79 -13.28
N HIS A 191 15.94 -3.69 -13.41
CA HIS A 191 16.13 -2.98 -14.67
C HIS A 191 17.60 -3.01 -15.10
N CYS A 192 17.83 -3.26 -16.38
CA CYS A 192 19.14 -3.39 -17.00
C CYS A 192 19.17 -2.68 -18.36
N GLU A 193 20.35 -2.24 -18.76
CA GLU A 193 20.64 -1.84 -20.13
C GLU A 193 21.40 -2.98 -20.82
N VAL A 194 20.97 -3.35 -22.02
CA VAL A 194 21.59 -4.41 -22.81
C VAL A 194 22.27 -3.77 -24.02
N HIS A 195 23.57 -4.05 -24.17
CA HIS A 195 24.40 -3.60 -25.28
C HIS A 195 24.73 -4.81 -26.18
N LEU A 196 24.45 -4.69 -27.48
CA LEU A 196 24.80 -5.74 -28.43
C LEU A 196 26.29 -5.61 -28.80
N ILE A 197 27.09 -6.62 -28.48
CA ILE A 197 28.55 -6.61 -28.67
C ILE A 197 28.84 -6.53 -30.18
N GLY A 198 29.73 -5.62 -30.58
CA GLY A 198 30.06 -5.37 -31.99
C GLY A 198 29.11 -4.41 -32.71
N SER A 199 28.10 -3.84 -32.02
CA SER A 199 27.25 -2.78 -32.55
C SER A 199 27.16 -1.58 -31.60
N ARG A 200 26.60 -0.46 -32.07
CA ARG A 200 26.23 0.69 -31.21
C ARG A 200 24.78 0.61 -30.68
N GLN A 201 24.08 -0.50 -30.94
CA GLN A 201 22.69 -0.66 -30.54
C GLN A 201 22.59 -1.05 -29.06
N ARG A 202 21.61 -0.46 -28.40
CA ARG A 202 21.28 -0.72 -26.99
C ARG A 202 19.77 -0.69 -26.79
N PHE A 203 19.30 -1.46 -25.81
CA PHE A 203 17.91 -1.42 -25.39
C PHE A 203 17.79 -1.62 -23.89
N SER A 204 16.67 -1.16 -23.34
CA SER A 204 16.32 -1.34 -21.94
C SER A 204 15.58 -2.65 -21.72
N LEU A 205 15.92 -3.36 -20.65
CA LEU A 205 15.29 -4.61 -20.25
C LEU A 205 14.86 -4.54 -18.79
N THR A 206 13.57 -4.77 -18.50
CA THR A 206 13.04 -4.81 -17.14
C THR A 206 12.39 -6.16 -16.87
N PHE A 207 12.90 -6.87 -15.87
CA PHE A 207 12.32 -8.11 -15.34
C PHE A 207 11.45 -7.82 -14.13
N ILE A 208 10.20 -8.23 -14.18
CA ILE A 208 9.21 -8.02 -13.13
C ILE A 208 9.00 -9.30 -12.35
N TYR A 209 8.95 -9.18 -11.03
CA TYR A 209 8.42 -10.17 -10.12
C TYR A 209 7.41 -9.48 -9.22
N ALA A 210 6.18 -9.37 -9.73
CA ALA A 210 5.12 -8.60 -9.09
C ALA A 210 4.60 -9.31 -7.85
N LEU A 211 4.19 -8.54 -6.85
CA LEU A 211 3.49 -9.07 -5.70
C LEU A 211 2.06 -9.52 -6.06
N ASN A 212 1.51 -10.40 -5.24
CA ASN A 212 0.26 -11.10 -5.53
C ASN A 212 -0.98 -10.21 -5.35
N LEU A 213 -0.94 -9.22 -4.47
CA LEU A 213 -2.11 -8.38 -4.19
C LEU A 213 -2.23 -7.24 -5.20
N ILE A 214 -3.47 -6.88 -5.52
CA ILE A 214 -3.77 -5.85 -6.53
C ILE A 214 -3.30 -4.48 -6.06
N ALA A 215 -3.46 -4.17 -4.78
CA ALA A 215 -3.00 -2.92 -4.18
C ALA A 215 -1.48 -2.78 -4.34
N GLU A 216 -0.72 -3.85 -4.05
CA GLU A 216 0.73 -3.88 -4.18
C GLU A 216 1.20 -3.70 -5.64
N ARG A 217 0.40 -4.14 -6.62
CA ARG A 217 0.71 -3.91 -8.05
C ARG A 217 0.46 -2.49 -8.55
N GLN A 218 -0.39 -1.70 -7.88
CA GLN A 218 -0.55 -0.28 -8.24
C GLN A 218 0.78 0.48 -8.05
N GLU A 219 1.56 0.10 -7.03
CA GLU A 219 2.89 0.66 -6.80
C GLU A 219 3.87 0.24 -7.91
N LEU A 220 3.87 -1.04 -8.30
CA LEU A 220 4.67 -1.52 -9.44
C LEU A 220 4.39 -0.70 -10.72
N TRP A 221 3.11 -0.46 -11.05
CA TRP A 221 2.77 0.33 -12.24
C TRP A 221 3.23 1.78 -12.16
N THR A 222 3.14 2.39 -10.97
CA THR A 222 3.63 3.75 -10.75
C THR A 222 5.15 3.81 -10.95
N ASP A 223 5.89 2.85 -10.39
CA ASP A 223 7.35 2.80 -10.54
C ASP A 223 7.76 2.53 -12.00
N LEU A 224 7.01 1.69 -12.74
CA LEU A 224 7.24 1.47 -14.17
C LEU A 224 6.95 2.71 -15.01
N GLN A 225 5.92 3.49 -14.69
CA GLN A 225 5.64 4.76 -15.36
C GLN A 225 6.76 5.78 -15.14
N GLN A 226 7.30 5.87 -13.93
CA GLN A 226 8.46 6.72 -13.64
C GLN A 226 9.71 6.24 -14.38
N LEU A 227 9.95 4.93 -14.42
CA LEU A 227 11.06 4.35 -15.18
C LEU A 227 10.93 4.64 -16.69
N ALA A 228 9.72 4.55 -17.23
CA ALA A 228 9.45 4.84 -18.65
C ALA A 228 9.85 6.27 -19.03
N GLN A 229 9.69 7.24 -18.12
CA GLN A 229 10.12 8.63 -18.36
C GLN A 229 11.64 8.79 -18.45
N GLN A 230 12.41 7.83 -17.93
CA GLN A 230 13.88 7.86 -17.91
C GLN A 230 14.51 7.06 -19.06
N ILE A 231 13.72 6.24 -19.78
CA ILE A 231 14.21 5.39 -20.85
C ILE A 231 14.11 6.13 -22.19
N SER A 232 15.23 6.17 -22.91
CA SER A 232 15.29 6.63 -24.30
C SER A 232 15.64 5.46 -25.20
N GLY A 233 14.72 5.08 -26.09
CA GLY A 233 14.88 3.97 -27.03
C GLY A 233 14.03 2.73 -26.70
N PRO A 234 14.29 1.59 -27.38
CA PRO A 234 13.49 0.39 -27.22
C PRO A 234 13.53 -0.14 -25.78
N TRP A 235 12.36 -0.52 -25.26
CA TRP A 235 12.19 -1.04 -23.92
C TRP A 235 11.42 -2.35 -23.94
N LEU A 236 12.04 -3.41 -23.42
CA LEU A 236 11.42 -4.71 -23.23
C LEU A 236 11.09 -4.91 -21.75
N VAL A 237 9.83 -5.21 -21.46
CA VAL A 237 9.34 -5.49 -20.12
C VAL A 237 8.76 -6.90 -20.10
N GLY A 238 9.22 -7.73 -19.17
CA GLY A 238 8.77 -9.11 -19.05
C GLY A 238 8.94 -9.66 -17.65
N GLY A 239 8.46 -10.87 -17.41
CA GLY A 239 8.52 -11.53 -16.10
C GLY A 239 7.14 -11.98 -15.62
N ASP A 240 7.04 -12.21 -14.32
CA ASP A 240 5.81 -12.66 -13.68
C ASP A 240 5.06 -11.48 -13.05
N PHE A 241 3.92 -11.15 -13.64
CA PHE A 241 3.05 -10.06 -13.17
C PHE A 241 2.03 -10.53 -12.13
N ASN A 242 2.00 -11.83 -11.80
CA ASN A 242 0.99 -12.46 -10.95
C ASN A 242 -0.46 -12.13 -11.35
N LYS A 243 -0.67 -11.88 -12.66
CA LYS A 243 -1.95 -11.55 -13.30
C LYS A 243 -2.19 -12.53 -14.44
N VAL A 244 -3.46 -12.91 -14.62
CA VAL A 244 -3.91 -13.54 -15.86
C VAL A 244 -4.54 -12.47 -16.76
N ARG A 245 -4.23 -12.53 -18.04
CA ARG A 245 -4.82 -11.67 -19.08
C ARG A 245 -6.21 -12.13 -19.45
N PHE A 246 -6.47 -13.43 -19.38
CA PHE A 246 -7.79 -14.03 -19.61
C PHE A 246 -8.13 -15.06 -18.53
N LEU A 247 -9.41 -15.14 -18.13
CA LEU A 247 -9.87 -16.13 -17.15
C LEU A 247 -9.56 -17.58 -17.54
N ARG A 248 -9.50 -17.85 -18.85
CA ARG A 248 -9.15 -19.15 -19.44
C ARG A 248 -7.69 -19.57 -19.28
N GLU A 249 -6.79 -18.65 -18.95
CA GLU A 249 -5.36 -18.95 -18.73
C GLU A 249 -5.12 -19.64 -17.39
N LYS A 250 -6.12 -19.63 -16.49
CA LYS A 250 -6.03 -20.30 -15.21
C LYS A 250 -6.42 -21.78 -15.33
N GLN A 251 -5.48 -22.68 -15.09
CA GLN A 251 -5.75 -24.09 -14.79
C GLN A 251 -5.51 -24.37 -13.30
N GLY A 252 -6.54 -24.86 -12.60
CA GLY A 252 -6.47 -25.23 -11.18
C GLY A 252 -6.61 -24.06 -10.17
N GLY A 253 -6.82 -24.39 -8.90
CA GLY A 253 -6.99 -23.43 -7.79
C GLY A 253 -8.37 -22.77 -7.68
N ARG A 254 -8.56 -21.86 -6.71
CA ARG A 254 -9.86 -21.17 -6.49
C ARG A 254 -10.26 -20.27 -7.69
N PRO A 255 -11.55 -20.13 -8.02
CA PRO A 255 -12.03 -19.24 -9.09
C PRO A 255 -11.52 -17.81 -8.93
N LEU A 256 -11.11 -17.16 -10.01
CA LEU A 256 -10.67 -15.76 -9.99
C LEU A 256 -11.90 -14.85 -9.80
N HIS A 257 -11.90 -14.06 -8.73
CA HIS A 257 -12.85 -12.95 -8.59
C HIS A 257 -12.39 -11.75 -9.42
N GLY A 258 -13.34 -10.95 -9.93
CA GLY A 258 -13.12 -9.89 -10.94
C GLY A 258 -12.05 -8.84 -10.61
N SER A 259 -11.58 -8.76 -9.37
CA SER A 259 -10.45 -7.93 -8.96
C SER A 259 -9.10 -8.39 -9.59
N MET A 260 -8.99 -9.65 -10.03
CA MET A 260 -7.80 -10.18 -10.71
C MET A 260 -7.78 -9.97 -12.23
N LEU A 261 -8.84 -9.42 -12.83
CA LEU A 261 -8.84 -9.01 -14.24
C LEU A 261 -7.91 -7.80 -14.44
N ALA A 262 -7.31 -7.68 -15.62
CA ALA A 262 -6.58 -6.48 -15.99
C ALA A 262 -7.53 -5.28 -15.95
N TRP A 263 -7.08 -4.15 -15.41
CA TRP A 263 -7.65 -2.87 -15.82
C TRP A 263 -7.60 -2.86 -17.34
N ASN A 264 -8.74 -2.65 -18.01
CA ASN A 264 -8.76 -2.35 -19.43
C ASN A 264 -8.06 -1.00 -19.60
N ALA A 265 -6.75 -1.01 -19.74
CA ALA A 265 -6.02 0.05 -20.42
C ALA A 265 -6.30 -0.13 -21.92
N ALA A 266 -7.50 0.27 -22.32
CA ALA A 266 -7.82 0.64 -23.68
C ALA A 266 -8.32 2.07 -23.56
N ASP A 267 -7.35 2.99 -23.51
CA ASP A 267 -7.25 4.23 -24.31
C ASP A 267 -6.11 5.10 -23.77
#